data_AF-A0A7X2MGY6-F1
#
_entry.id   AF-A0A7X2MGY6-F1
#
_cell.length_a   1.000
_cell.length_b   1.000
_cell.length_c   1.000
_cell.angle_alpha   90.00
_cell.angle_beta   90.00
_cell.angle_gamma   90.00
#
_symmetry.space_group_name_H-M   'P 1'
#
loop_
_entity.id
_entity.type
_entity.pdbx_description
1 polymer ?
#
loop_
_entity_poly.entity_id
_entity_poly.type
_entity_poly.pdbx_seq_one_letter_code
_entity_poly.pdbx_strand_id
1 'polypeptide(L)'
;SQYTLDDVEKLLTDPKIIRNRRKIEAIINNAKIVNALHERNESLDSFFWGIIDNQPIINNFKNPEEIPTKTKLSEQISKTLKKMGFKFVGPTIIYSFMEASGMVNDHLVGCYSRN
;
A
#
# COMPACT_ATOMS: atom_id res chain seq x y z
N SER A 1 -5.53 -2.35 -16.05
CA SER A 1 -6.88 -1.82 -15.78
C SER A 1 -7.96 -2.36 -16.72
N GLN A 2 -7.61 -2.88 -17.91
CA GLN A 2 -8.56 -3.37 -18.92
C GLN A 2 -8.99 -4.85 -18.77
N TYR A 3 -8.80 -5.45 -17.59
CA TYR A 3 -9.18 -6.85 -17.36
C TYR A 3 -10.70 -7.00 -17.31
N THR A 4 -11.18 -8.06 -17.96
CA THR A 4 -12.59 -8.45 -18.05
C THR A 4 -12.95 -9.50 -16.99
N LEU A 5 -14.22 -9.90 -16.93
CA LEU A 5 -14.66 -11.01 -16.07
C LEU A 5 -14.00 -12.33 -16.49
N ASP A 6 -13.85 -12.58 -17.79
CA ASP A 6 -13.18 -13.78 -18.30
C ASP A 6 -11.71 -13.84 -17.87
N ASP A 7 -11.04 -12.70 -17.79
CA ASP A 7 -9.67 -12.64 -17.28
C ASP A 7 -9.60 -12.97 -15.79
N VAL A 8 -10.60 -12.55 -15.00
CA VAL A 8 -10.70 -12.93 -13.59
C VAL A 8 -10.90 -14.44 -13.44
N GLU A 9 -11.77 -15.05 -14.24
CA GLU A 9 -11.96 -16.52 -14.22
C GLU A 9 -10.67 -17.27 -14.57
N LYS A 10 -9.94 -16.81 -15.60
CA LYS A 10 -8.64 -17.39 -15.96
C LYS A 10 -7.65 -17.30 -14.80
N LEU A 11 -7.51 -16.13 -14.18
CA LEU A 11 -6.61 -15.92 -13.05
C LEU A 11 -6.97 -16.78 -11.83
N LEU A 12 -8.25 -17.10 -11.62
CA LEU A 12 -8.66 -18.00 -10.54
C LEU A 12 -8.15 -19.44 -10.70
N THR A 13 -7.72 -19.81 -11.91
CA THR A 13 -7.10 -21.12 -12.19
C THR A 13 -5.58 -21.10 -12.20
N ASP A 14 -4.95 -19.92 -12.19
CA ASP A 14 -3.49 -19.80 -12.25
C ASP A 14 -2.83 -20.22 -10.92
N PRO A 15 -2.01 -21.29 -10.90
CA PRO A 15 -1.37 -21.77 -9.68
C PRO A 15 -0.22 -20.88 -9.20
N LYS A 16 0.24 -19.91 -10.00
CA LYS A 16 1.36 -19.01 -9.65
C LYS A 16 0.93 -17.87 -8.74
N ILE A 17 -0.37 -17.67 -8.54
CA ILE A 17 -0.91 -16.55 -7.76
C ILE A 17 -1.83 -17.02 -6.62
N ILE A 18 -2.14 -16.10 -5.71
CA ILE A 18 -3.18 -16.31 -4.71
C ILE A 18 -4.55 -16.25 -5.41
N ARG A 19 -5.17 -17.42 -5.61
CA ARG A 19 -6.48 -17.63 -6.27
C ARG A 19 -7.67 -17.17 -5.41
N ASN A 20 -7.70 -15.89 -5.09
CA ASN A 20 -8.79 -15.25 -4.34
C ASN A 20 -9.45 -14.18 -5.19
N ARG A 21 -10.71 -14.41 -5.58
CA ARG A 21 -11.48 -13.52 -6.46
C ARG A 21 -11.46 -12.06 -6.00
N ARG A 22 -11.74 -11.83 -4.72
CA ARG A 22 -11.81 -10.47 -4.14
C ARG A 22 -10.47 -9.74 -4.23
N LYS A 23 -9.35 -10.44 -4.03
CA LYS A 23 -7.99 -9.86 -4.16
C LYS A 23 -7.67 -9.53 -5.62
N ILE A 24 -8.01 -10.42 -6.56
CA ILE A 24 -7.81 -10.21 -7.99
C ILE A 24 -8.60 -8.98 -8.47
N GLU A 25 -9.90 -8.94 -8.16
CA GLU A 25 -10.77 -7.81 -8.50
C GLU A 25 -10.29 -6.50 -7.85
N ALA A 26 -9.77 -6.56 -6.63
CA ALA A 26 -9.20 -5.39 -5.96
C ALA A 26 -7.99 -4.83 -6.71
N ILE A 27 -7.08 -5.67 -7.22
CA ILE A 27 -5.94 -5.22 -8.01
C ILE A 27 -6.41 -4.53 -9.30
N ILE A 28 -7.38 -5.12 -10.00
CA ILE A 28 -7.95 -4.55 -11.23
C ILE A 28 -8.60 -3.18 -10.94
N ASN A 29 -9.40 -3.09 -9.88
CA ASN A 29 -10.03 -1.84 -9.43
C ASN A 29 -8.99 -0.78 -9.07
N ASN A 30 -8.00 -1.14 -8.25
CA ASN A 30 -6.96 -0.21 -7.81
C ASN A 30 -6.16 0.33 -9.02
N ALA A 31 -5.86 -0.52 -10.01
CA ALA A 31 -5.22 -0.09 -11.26
C ALA A 31 -6.07 0.90 -12.07
N LYS A 32 -7.41 0.77 -12.08
CA LYS A 32 -8.31 1.74 -12.73
C LYS A 32 -8.24 3.10 -12.02
N ILE A 33 -8.22 3.10 -10.70
CA ILE A 33 -8.11 4.34 -9.90
C ILE A 33 -6.76 5.03 -10.14
N VAL A 34 -5.67 4.25 -10.21
CA VAL A 34 -4.34 4.80 -10.54
C VAL A 34 -4.32 5.45 -11.93
N ASN A 35 -4.92 4.82 -12.94
CA ASN A 35 -5.04 5.45 -14.26
C ASN A 35 -5.82 6.77 -14.20
N ALA A 36 -6.93 6.82 -13.46
CA ALA A 36 -7.74 8.02 -13.27
C ALA A 36 -7.02 9.12 -12.45
N LEU A 37 -6.02 8.77 -11.63
CA LEU A 37 -5.12 9.75 -11.01
C LEU A 37 -4.20 10.36 -12.07
N HIS A 38 -3.56 9.53 -12.90
CA HIS A 38 -2.66 10.00 -13.95
C HIS A 38 -3.38 10.88 -14.99
N GLU A 39 -4.63 10.57 -15.35
CA GLU A 39 -5.46 11.40 -16.23
C GLU A 39 -5.70 12.82 -15.67
N ARG A 40 -5.58 12.99 -14.34
CA ARG A 40 -5.70 14.29 -13.64
C ARG A 40 -4.33 14.91 -13.34
N ASN A 41 -3.25 14.38 -13.90
CA ASN A 41 -1.86 14.75 -13.58
C ASN A 41 -1.50 14.56 -12.10
N GLU A 42 -2.19 13.67 -11.39
CA GLU A 42 -1.86 13.24 -10.03
C GLU A 42 -1.12 11.90 -10.08
N SER A 43 -0.30 11.58 -9.07
CA SER A 43 0.37 10.27 -8.97
C SER A 43 0.25 9.69 -7.57
N LEU A 44 0.41 8.36 -7.45
CA LEU A 44 0.49 7.71 -6.13
C LEU A 44 1.71 8.19 -5.35
N ASP A 45 2.84 8.37 -6.02
CA ASP A 45 4.09 8.84 -5.41
C ASP A 45 3.88 10.20 -4.74
N SER A 46 3.42 11.21 -5.51
CA SER A 46 3.13 12.54 -4.99
C SER A 46 2.09 12.52 -3.86
N PHE A 47 1.10 11.63 -3.93
CA PHE A 47 0.10 11.49 -2.89
C PHE A 47 0.70 10.95 -1.58
N PHE A 48 1.46 9.85 -1.65
CA PHE A 48 2.01 9.22 -0.45
C PHE A 48 3.14 10.05 0.16
N TRP A 49 4.11 10.48 -0.64
CA TRP A 49 5.25 11.26 -0.14
C TRP A 49 4.85 12.68 0.29
N GLY A 50 3.88 13.30 -0.38
CA GLY A 50 3.34 14.60 0.02
C GLY A 50 2.67 14.60 1.40
N ILE A 51 2.22 13.45 1.91
CA ILE A 51 1.65 13.33 3.26
C ILE A 51 2.73 13.42 4.35
N ILE A 52 3.98 13.09 4.01
CA ILE A 52 5.13 13.08 4.93
C ILE A 52 6.18 14.12 4.54
N ASP A 53 5.75 15.21 3.88
CA ASP A 53 6.62 16.31 3.43
C ASP A 53 7.84 15.85 2.63
N ASN A 54 7.70 14.73 1.88
CA ASN A 54 8.76 14.06 1.13
C ASN A 54 9.98 13.66 1.98
N GLN A 55 9.79 13.41 3.28
CA GLN A 55 10.84 12.97 4.20
C GLN A 55 10.44 11.66 4.88
N PRO A 56 11.29 10.61 4.83
CA PRO A 56 11.04 9.38 5.56
C PRO A 56 10.87 9.62 7.07
N ILE A 57 9.92 8.92 7.69
CA ILE A 57 9.78 8.88 9.14
C ILE A 57 10.76 7.84 9.67
N ILE A 58 11.79 8.28 10.39
CA ILE A 58 12.80 7.39 10.96
C ILE A 58 12.47 7.09 12.42
N ASN A 59 12.12 5.83 12.70
CA ASN A 59 11.89 5.37 14.08
C ASN A 59 13.19 4.83 14.71
N ASN A 60 13.18 4.66 16.03
CA ASN A 60 14.35 4.25 16.84
C ASN A 60 14.04 3.01 17.68
N PHE A 61 13.28 2.06 17.13
CA PHE A 61 12.90 0.84 17.85
C PHE A 61 14.13 -0.01 18.16
N LYS A 62 14.22 -0.50 19.41
CA LYS A 62 15.31 -1.38 19.82
C LYS A 62 14.93 -2.85 19.68
N ASN A 63 13.65 -3.15 19.87
CA ASN A 63 13.11 -4.50 19.80
C ASN A 63 11.94 -4.59 18.79
N PRO A 64 11.75 -5.74 18.11
CA PRO A 64 10.66 -5.93 17.16
C PRO A 64 9.26 -5.68 17.74
N GLU A 65 9.06 -5.94 19.03
CA GLU A 65 7.77 -5.79 19.71
C GLU A 65 7.35 -4.33 19.87
N GLU A 66 8.29 -3.39 19.73
CA GLU A 66 8.00 -1.95 19.74
C GLU A 66 7.42 -1.46 18.41
N ILE A 67 7.62 -2.22 17.32
CA ILE A 67 7.15 -1.85 15.97
C ILE A 67 5.62 -2.01 15.95
N PRO A 68 4.86 -0.92 15.73
CA PRO A 68 3.41 -1.01 15.72
C PRO A 68 2.93 -1.74 14.46
N THR A 69 1.78 -2.40 14.54
CA THR A 69 1.15 -3.00 13.33
C THR A 69 0.32 -1.99 12.53
N LYS A 70 0.10 -0.80 13.08
CA LYS A 70 -0.58 0.35 12.45
C LYS A 70 -0.33 1.62 13.26
N THR A 71 -0.40 2.77 12.60
CA THR A 71 -0.30 4.11 13.22
C THR A 71 -1.51 4.97 12.90
N LYS A 72 -1.69 6.08 13.62
CA LYS A 72 -2.72 7.09 13.29
C LYS A 72 -2.61 7.57 11.84
N LEU A 73 -1.38 7.72 11.35
CA LEU A 73 -1.11 8.11 9.97
C LEU A 73 -1.60 7.03 8.98
N SER A 74 -1.28 5.76 9.23
CA SER A 74 -1.78 4.66 8.39
C SER A 74 -3.32 4.55 8.38
N GLU A 75 -3.99 4.92 9.47
CA GLU A 75 -5.45 4.96 9.57
C GLU A 75 -6.04 6.10 8.72
N GLN A 76 -5.41 7.28 8.76
CA GLN A 76 -5.79 8.42 7.93
C GLN A 76 -5.61 8.11 6.44
N ILE A 77 -4.44 7.58 6.05
CA ILE A 77 -4.16 7.17 4.67
C ILE A 77 -5.14 6.09 4.21
N SER A 78 -5.37 5.06 5.03
CA SER A 78 -6.36 4.00 4.75
C SER A 78 -7.76 4.59 4.50
N LYS A 79 -8.19 5.55 5.31
CA LYS A 79 -9.50 6.21 5.14
C LYS A 79 -9.57 6.99 3.83
N THR A 80 -8.50 7.72 3.48
CA THR A 80 -8.43 8.48 2.22
C THR A 80 -8.44 7.57 1.00
N LEU A 81 -7.61 6.52 0.98
CA LEU A 81 -7.59 5.54 -0.12
C LEU A 81 -8.94 4.83 -0.29
N LYS A 82 -9.62 4.47 0.81
CA LYS A 82 -10.97 3.91 0.75
C LYS A 82 -11.98 4.89 0.14
N LYS A 83 -11.89 6.19 0.47
CA LYS A 83 -12.73 7.23 -0.14
C LYS A 83 -12.46 7.40 -1.63
N MET A 84 -11.21 7.25 -2.06
CA MET A 84 -10.81 7.23 -3.47
C MET A 84 -11.25 5.95 -4.21
N GLY A 85 -11.79 4.95 -3.48
CA GLY A 85 -12.31 3.71 -4.04
C GLY A 85 -11.35 2.53 -4.00
N PHE A 86 -10.13 2.68 -3.48
CA PHE A 86 -9.17 1.58 -3.37
C PHE A 86 -9.75 0.46 -2.49
N LYS A 87 -9.37 -0.78 -2.82
CA LYS A 87 -9.75 -2.00 -2.11
C LYS A 87 -8.51 -2.67 -1.51
N PHE A 88 -8.71 -3.42 -0.42
CA PHE A 88 -7.63 -4.08 0.34
C PHE A 88 -6.57 -3.11 0.89
N VAL A 89 -7.01 -1.93 1.32
CA VAL A 89 -6.17 -0.86 1.88
C VAL A 89 -6.52 -0.62 3.36
N GLY A 90 -6.51 -1.66 4.18
CA GLY A 90 -6.72 -1.55 5.63
C GLY A 90 -5.54 -0.87 6.34
N PRO A 91 -5.70 -0.28 7.54
CA PRO A 91 -4.62 0.45 8.22
C PRO A 91 -3.32 -0.35 8.38
N THR A 92 -3.41 -1.63 8.77
CA THR A 92 -2.24 -2.53 8.87
C THR A 92 -1.57 -2.76 7.52
N ILE A 93 -2.34 -2.97 6.45
CA ILE A 93 -1.79 -3.13 5.09
C ILE A 93 -1.07 -1.84 4.67
N ILE A 94 -1.64 -0.68 4.99
CA ILE A 94 -1.05 0.61 4.67
C ILE A 94 0.22 0.86 5.47
N TYR A 95 0.24 0.51 6.76
CA TYR A 95 1.46 0.62 7.55
C TYR A 95 2.58 -0.26 6.98
N SER A 96 2.30 -1.53 6.68
CA SER A 96 3.26 -2.41 6.03
C SER A 96 3.70 -1.92 4.64
N PHE A 97 2.82 -1.26 3.90
CA PHE A 97 3.22 -0.60 2.65
C PHE A 97 4.16 0.57 2.91
N MET A 98 3.90 1.41 3.92
CA MET A 98 4.75 2.54 4.27
C MET A 98 6.15 2.09 4.72
N GLU A 99 6.23 0.99 5.48
CA GLU A 99 7.51 0.35 5.83
C GLU A 99 8.23 -0.13 4.56
N ALA A 100 7.55 -0.90 3.71
CA ALA A 100 8.14 -1.50 2.51
C ALA A 100 8.53 -0.48 1.43
N SER A 101 7.86 0.67 1.36
CA SER A 101 8.15 1.74 0.41
C SER A 101 9.22 2.72 0.89
N GLY A 102 9.69 2.58 2.13
CA GLY A 102 10.68 3.48 2.74
C GLY A 102 10.09 4.81 3.23
N MET A 103 8.76 4.96 3.24
CA MET A 103 8.10 6.11 3.89
C MET A 103 8.32 6.10 5.39
N VAL A 104 8.40 4.90 5.98
CA VAL A 104 8.79 4.69 7.37
C VAL A 104 9.99 3.77 7.39
N ASN A 105 11.03 4.17 8.13
CA ASN A 105 12.18 3.34 8.41
C ASN A 105 12.06 2.76 9.82
N ASP A 106 11.56 1.52 9.88
CA ASP A 106 11.37 0.74 11.11
C ASP A 106 12.50 -0.27 11.34
N HIS A 107 13.60 -0.20 10.58
CA HIS A 107 14.78 -0.98 10.90
C HIS A 107 15.23 -0.69 12.33
N LEU A 108 15.42 -1.76 13.12
CA LEU A 108 15.89 -1.65 14.50
C LEU A 108 17.22 -0.90 14.56
N VAL A 109 17.49 -0.22 15.68
CA VAL A 109 18.67 0.63 15.86
C VAL A 109 19.99 -0.07 15.49
N GLY A 110 20.11 -1.39 15.73
CA GLY A 110 21.29 -2.19 15.39
C GLY A 110 21.27 -2.90 14.03
N CYS A 111 20.24 -2.68 13.20
CA CYS A 111 20.12 -3.31 11.89
C CYS A 111 21.11 -2.70 10.89
N TYR A 112 21.84 -3.55 10.16
CA TYR A 112 22.84 -3.11 9.18
C TYR A 112 22.23 -2.33 7.98
N SER A 113 20.94 -2.53 7.70
CA SER A 113 20.21 -1.88 6.59
C SER A 113 19.47 -0.60 7.00
N ARG A 114 19.70 -0.08 8.22
CA ARG A 114 18.95 1.07 8.74
C ARG A 114 19.29 2.40 8.05
N ASN A 115 20.44 2.52 7.41
CA ASN A 115 20.89 3.77 6.79
C ASN A 115 20.46 3.87 5.34
#